data_AF-A0A968WTH6-F1
#
_entry.id   AF-A0A968WTH6-F1
#
_cell.length_a   1.000
_cell.length_b   1.000
_cell.length_c   1.000
_cell.angle_alpha   90.00
_cell.angle_beta   90.00
_cell.angle_gamma   90.00
#
_symmetry.space_group_name_H-M   'P 1'
#
loop_
_entity.id
_entity.type
_entity.pdbx_description
1 polymer ?
#
loop_
_entity_poly.entity_id
_entity_poly.type
_entity_poly.pdbx_seq_one_letter_code
_entity_poly.pdbx_strand_id
1 'polypeptide(L)'
;MIFFPPNTASENSFLDLKWSLPAEADAGKFFALKDWNHSDGPLRDSIDGTPIPADRLKAIRRQLPVGEATALAKWEDGEPFLTRRIVERGTAWFISSLPDYTWSNLGDADVLLPTVQRIITAGTDRFDASYLATVGTDAAQPLVGESRSRIDDYGTPDPSNVAYESGIFRLGDRLLAINRPAQEDNLEILSREQLDQALDGTNYSLFDQAGQANDPSLSKDVWRAFLVAVLLLLISEAILCLPKKSTAQVLSQKVTA
;
A
#
# COMPACT_ATOMS: atom_id res chain seq x y z
N MET A 1 -9.38 3.68 -23.07
CA MET A 1 -8.96 4.32 -24.34
C MET A 1 -9.14 5.82 -24.21
N ILE A 2 -8.22 6.63 -24.74
CA ILE A 2 -8.29 8.09 -24.68
C ILE A 2 -8.66 8.65 -26.06
N PHE A 3 -9.52 9.67 -26.08
CA PHE A 3 -9.98 10.36 -27.28
C PHE A 3 -9.70 11.85 -27.17
N PHE A 4 -9.23 12.40 -28.28
CA PHE A 4 -8.93 13.81 -28.47
C PHE A 4 -9.87 14.40 -29.53
N PRO A 5 -10.11 15.71 -29.50
CA PRO A 5 -11.02 16.34 -30.44
C PRO A 5 -10.43 16.33 -31.87
N PRO A 6 -11.28 16.28 -32.90
CA PRO A 6 -10.85 16.14 -34.29
C PRO A 6 -10.29 17.42 -34.92
N ASN A 7 -10.20 18.53 -34.18
CA ASN A 7 -9.81 19.87 -34.67
C ASN A 7 -10.78 20.49 -35.69
N THR A 8 -11.80 19.76 -36.12
CA THR A 8 -12.82 20.20 -37.08
C THR A 8 -14.22 19.96 -36.53
N ALA A 9 -15.21 20.65 -37.10
CA ALA A 9 -16.60 20.30 -36.84
C ALA A 9 -16.87 18.88 -37.39
N SER A 10 -17.48 18.03 -36.56
CA SER A 10 -17.76 16.64 -36.91
C SER A 10 -19.11 16.23 -36.33
N GLU A 11 -19.92 15.57 -37.15
CA GLU A 11 -21.18 14.97 -36.72
C GLU A 11 -21.02 13.54 -36.20
N ASN A 12 -19.81 12.99 -36.30
CA ASN A 12 -19.52 11.63 -35.87
C ASN A 12 -19.69 11.50 -34.37
N SER A 13 -20.38 10.43 -33.96
CA SER A 13 -20.54 10.05 -32.56
C SER A 13 -19.85 8.74 -32.27
N PHE A 14 -19.31 8.61 -31.06
CA PHE A 14 -18.81 7.36 -30.51
C PHE A 14 -19.30 7.22 -29.07
N LEU A 15 -19.88 6.07 -28.71
CA LEU A 15 -20.46 5.82 -27.38
C LEU A 15 -21.49 6.88 -26.94
N ASP A 16 -22.31 7.34 -27.89
CA ASP A 16 -23.29 8.42 -27.71
C ASP A 16 -22.68 9.78 -27.31
N LEU A 17 -21.37 9.95 -27.50
CA LEU A 17 -20.67 11.23 -27.37
C LEU A 17 -20.28 11.79 -28.72
N LYS A 18 -20.45 13.11 -28.86
CA LYS A 18 -20.00 13.93 -30.00
C LYS A 18 -19.06 15.02 -29.52
N TRP A 19 -18.34 15.64 -30.44
CA TRP A 19 -17.56 16.84 -30.13
C TRP A 19 -18.37 18.10 -30.43
N SER A 20 -18.31 19.10 -29.55
CA SER A 20 -18.86 20.42 -29.83
C SER A 20 -18.14 21.08 -31.01
N LEU A 21 -18.69 22.18 -31.49
CA LEU A 21 -17.94 23.09 -32.36
C LEU A 21 -16.68 23.59 -31.62
N PRO A 22 -15.57 23.83 -32.35
CA PRO A 22 -14.39 24.47 -31.77
C PRO A 22 -14.74 25.82 -31.16
N ALA A 23 -14.33 26.02 -29.92
CA ALA A 23 -14.44 27.28 -29.21
C ALA A 23 -13.04 27.87 -28.98
N GLU A 24 -12.91 29.17 -29.22
CA GLU A 24 -11.71 29.95 -28.92
C GLU A 24 -11.91 30.79 -27.66
N ALA A 25 -10.85 30.94 -26.86
CA ALA A 25 -10.85 31.87 -25.74
C ALA A 25 -10.79 33.33 -26.26
N ASP A 26 -11.31 34.26 -25.47
CA ASP A 26 -11.17 35.70 -25.77
C ASP A 26 -9.69 36.08 -25.91
N ALA A 27 -9.41 37.14 -26.69
CA ALA A 27 -8.06 37.67 -26.85
C ALA A 27 -7.39 37.95 -25.49
N GLY A 28 -6.23 37.32 -25.27
CA GLY A 28 -5.45 37.45 -24.03
C GLY A 28 -5.95 36.62 -22.84
N LYS A 29 -7.00 35.81 -23.03
CA LYS A 29 -7.51 34.87 -22.01
C LYS A 29 -7.24 33.43 -22.39
N PHE A 30 -7.47 32.54 -21.43
CA PHE A 30 -7.31 31.10 -21.58
C PHE A 30 -8.45 30.39 -20.87
N PHE A 31 -8.87 29.24 -21.38
CA PHE A 31 -9.59 28.25 -20.57
C PHE A 31 -8.56 27.61 -19.63
N ALA A 32 -8.57 28.00 -18.36
CA ALA A 32 -7.71 27.43 -17.33
C ALA A 32 -8.38 26.22 -16.68
N LEU A 33 -7.64 25.14 -16.45
CA LEU A 33 -8.14 24.01 -15.69
C LEU A 33 -8.17 24.36 -14.20
N LYS A 34 -9.29 24.12 -13.53
CA LYS A 34 -9.48 24.62 -12.15
C LYS A 34 -10.00 23.59 -11.17
N ASP A 35 -10.79 22.63 -11.64
CA ASP A 35 -11.44 21.62 -10.81
C ASP A 35 -11.17 20.23 -11.40
N TRP A 36 -10.71 19.29 -10.59
CA TRP A 36 -10.53 17.90 -10.98
C TRP A 36 -10.69 16.96 -9.80
N ASN A 37 -11.00 15.70 -10.11
CA ASN A 37 -11.13 14.67 -9.10
C ASN A 37 -9.74 14.22 -8.63
N HIS A 38 -9.42 14.52 -7.37
CA HIS A 38 -8.17 14.15 -6.70
C HIS A 38 -8.07 12.66 -6.33
N SER A 39 -9.20 11.95 -6.30
CA SER A 39 -9.27 10.55 -5.86
C SER A 39 -9.46 9.54 -7.00
N ASP A 40 -9.89 10.01 -8.18
CA ASP A 40 -10.34 9.14 -9.28
C ASP A 40 -9.86 9.66 -10.64
N GLY A 41 -9.66 8.71 -11.56
CA GLY A 41 -9.30 8.98 -12.94
C GLY A 41 -7.82 9.31 -13.18
N PRO A 42 -7.48 9.63 -14.43
CA PRO A 42 -6.09 9.86 -14.83
C PRO A 42 -5.41 11.06 -14.15
N LEU A 43 -6.18 12.03 -13.66
CA LEU A 43 -5.69 13.26 -13.00
C LEU A 43 -5.68 13.18 -11.47
N ARG A 44 -5.97 12.01 -10.89
CA ARG A 44 -5.94 11.82 -9.44
C ARG A 44 -4.59 12.16 -8.81
N ASP A 45 -4.57 12.37 -7.51
CA ASP A 45 -3.33 12.58 -6.77
C ASP A 45 -2.48 11.30 -6.77
N SER A 46 -1.19 11.48 -6.61
CA SER A 46 -0.24 10.38 -6.47
C SER A 46 -0.48 9.61 -5.16
N ILE A 47 0.13 8.43 -5.03
CA ILE A 47 -0.07 7.54 -3.86
C ILE A 47 0.36 8.22 -2.55
N ASP A 48 1.36 9.10 -2.62
CA ASP A 48 1.85 9.94 -1.54
C ASP A 48 0.96 11.17 -1.25
N GLY A 49 -0.16 11.33 -1.97
CA GLY A 49 -1.06 12.48 -1.86
C GLY A 49 -0.61 13.73 -2.62
N THR A 50 0.50 13.66 -3.39
CA THR A 50 0.96 14.81 -4.18
C THR A 50 0.03 15.04 -5.37
N PRO A 51 -0.58 16.23 -5.52
CA PRO A 51 -1.45 16.52 -6.65
C PRO A 51 -0.66 16.67 -7.94
N ILE A 52 -1.28 16.26 -9.05
CA ILE A 52 -0.77 16.56 -10.39
C ILE A 52 -0.87 18.09 -10.62
N PRO A 53 0.08 18.73 -11.32
CA PRO A 53 0.04 20.18 -11.59
C PRO A 53 -0.99 20.55 -12.69
N ALA A 54 -2.23 20.08 -12.53
CA ALA A 54 -3.34 20.30 -13.45
C ALA A 54 -3.72 21.79 -13.58
N ASP A 55 -3.52 22.58 -12.53
CA ASP A 55 -3.75 24.03 -12.51
C ASP A 55 -2.88 24.81 -13.51
N ARG A 56 -1.76 24.23 -13.96
CA ARG A 56 -0.89 24.81 -15.00
C ARG A 56 -1.49 24.69 -16.40
N LEU A 57 -2.49 23.84 -16.59
CA LEU A 57 -3.10 23.60 -17.89
C LEU A 57 -3.96 24.78 -18.33
N LYS A 58 -3.65 25.29 -19.53
CA LYS A 58 -4.32 26.41 -20.18
C LYS A 58 -4.55 26.10 -21.64
N ALA A 59 -5.75 26.36 -22.11
CA ALA A 59 -6.13 26.21 -23.51
C ALA A 59 -6.61 27.53 -24.11
N ILE A 60 -6.22 27.80 -25.35
CA ILE A 60 -6.78 28.86 -26.20
C ILE A 60 -7.88 28.33 -27.11
N ARG A 61 -7.93 27.01 -27.36
CA ARG A 61 -9.00 26.33 -28.08
C ARG A 61 -9.47 25.07 -27.35
N ARG A 62 -10.74 24.76 -27.46
CA ARG A 62 -11.33 23.51 -26.95
C ARG A 62 -12.50 23.03 -27.80
N GLN A 63 -12.76 21.74 -27.71
CA GLN A 63 -13.98 21.09 -28.21
C GLN A 63 -14.48 20.17 -27.11
N LEU A 64 -15.67 20.43 -26.62
CA LEU A 64 -16.24 19.72 -25.47
C LEU A 64 -16.84 18.38 -25.92
N PRO A 65 -16.66 17.30 -25.14
CA PRO A 65 -17.45 16.09 -25.33
C PRO A 65 -18.90 16.37 -24.92
N VAL A 66 -19.83 16.22 -25.86
CA VAL A 66 -21.28 16.42 -25.68
C VAL A 66 -21.96 15.05 -25.69
N GLY A 67 -22.65 14.73 -24.60
CA GLY A 67 -23.33 13.45 -24.41
C GLY A 67 -23.38 13.05 -22.93
N GLU A 68 -23.83 11.84 -22.66
CA GLU A 68 -23.93 11.31 -21.30
C GLU A 68 -22.56 10.77 -20.83
N ALA A 69 -21.79 11.57 -20.08
CA ALA A 69 -20.53 11.16 -19.47
C ALA A 69 -20.29 11.84 -18.12
N THR A 70 -19.46 11.21 -17.28
CA THR A 70 -19.07 11.77 -15.99
C THR A 70 -17.88 12.72 -16.18
N ALA A 71 -18.03 13.99 -15.80
CA ALA A 71 -16.91 14.93 -15.76
C ALA A 71 -15.97 14.60 -14.59
N LEU A 72 -14.69 14.40 -14.89
CA LEU A 72 -13.63 14.18 -13.92
C LEU A 72 -12.73 15.41 -13.74
N ALA A 73 -12.73 16.32 -14.71
CA ALA A 73 -12.09 17.62 -14.60
C ALA A 73 -12.82 18.67 -15.43
N LYS A 74 -12.78 19.92 -14.97
CA LYS A 74 -13.51 21.05 -15.52
C LYS A 74 -12.65 22.29 -15.65
N TRP A 75 -12.90 23.01 -16.73
CA TRP A 75 -12.39 24.35 -16.94
C TRP A 75 -12.95 25.32 -15.90
N GLU A 76 -12.36 26.52 -15.82
CA GLU A 76 -12.77 27.57 -14.89
C GLU A 76 -14.22 28.04 -15.06
N ASP A 77 -14.81 27.85 -16.24
CA ASP A 77 -16.21 28.16 -16.54
C ASP A 77 -17.17 27.00 -16.27
N GLY A 78 -16.66 25.89 -15.71
CA GLY A 78 -17.43 24.71 -15.32
C GLY A 78 -17.64 23.70 -16.46
N GLU A 79 -17.23 24.03 -17.68
CA GLU A 79 -17.31 23.11 -18.82
C GLU A 79 -16.31 21.96 -18.67
N PRO A 80 -16.63 20.74 -19.15
CA PRO A 80 -15.79 19.58 -18.92
C PRO A 80 -14.49 19.63 -19.74
N PHE A 81 -13.36 19.44 -19.06
CA PHE A 81 -12.06 19.18 -19.69
C PHE A 81 -11.85 17.68 -19.93
N LEU A 82 -12.03 16.88 -18.88
CA LEU A 82 -11.85 15.43 -18.93
C LEU A 82 -13.16 14.78 -18.54
N THR A 83 -13.68 13.93 -19.40
CA THR A 83 -14.87 13.11 -19.10
C THR A 83 -14.59 11.64 -19.23
N ARG A 84 -15.39 10.84 -18.53
CA ARG A 84 -15.35 9.38 -18.51
C ARG A 84 -16.69 8.81 -18.96
N ARG A 85 -16.64 7.87 -19.90
CA ARG A 85 -17.74 6.95 -20.23
C ARG A 85 -17.32 5.52 -19.92
N ILE A 86 -18.10 4.85 -19.09
CA ILE A 86 -17.92 3.43 -18.77
C ILE A 86 -18.86 2.62 -19.66
N VAL A 87 -18.33 1.60 -20.32
CA VAL A 87 -19.08 0.68 -21.19
C VAL A 87 -18.71 -0.73 -20.81
N GLU A 88 -19.65 -1.46 -20.20
CA GLU A 88 -19.42 -2.77 -19.61
C GLU A 88 -18.20 -2.77 -18.67
N ARG A 89 -17.09 -3.39 -19.10
CA ARG A 89 -15.81 -3.47 -18.37
C ARG A 89 -14.74 -2.54 -18.93
N GLY A 90 -15.11 -1.63 -19.82
CA GLY A 90 -14.20 -0.73 -20.53
C GLY A 90 -14.44 0.73 -20.16
N THR A 91 -13.38 1.54 -20.28
CA THR A 91 -13.45 2.97 -19.99
C THR A 91 -12.93 3.77 -21.19
N ALA A 92 -13.73 4.73 -21.64
CA ALA A 92 -13.35 5.75 -22.60
C ALA A 92 -13.19 7.09 -21.89
N TRP A 93 -12.04 7.73 -22.10
CA TRP A 93 -11.73 9.06 -21.60
C TRP A 93 -11.73 10.05 -22.76
N PHE A 94 -12.39 11.19 -22.60
CA PHE A 94 -12.42 12.25 -23.61
C PHE A 94 -11.79 13.51 -23.02
N ILE A 95 -10.76 14.02 -23.70
CA ILE A 95 -10.08 15.27 -23.35
C ILE A 95 -10.56 16.36 -24.29
N SER A 96 -10.92 17.53 -23.79
CA SER A 96 -11.55 18.58 -24.59
C SER A 96 -10.56 19.53 -25.31
N SER A 97 -9.26 19.22 -25.33
CA SER A 97 -8.20 20.05 -25.94
C SER A 97 -7.08 19.16 -26.52
N LEU A 98 -6.15 19.75 -27.28
CA LEU A 98 -5.04 19.06 -27.92
C LEU A 98 -3.68 19.45 -27.33
N PRO A 99 -2.71 18.51 -27.28
CA PRO A 99 -1.31 18.79 -26.93
C PRO A 99 -0.58 19.47 -28.10
N ASP A 100 -1.12 20.58 -28.57
CA ASP A 100 -0.62 21.43 -29.64
C ASP A 100 -0.71 22.88 -29.15
N TYR A 101 0.35 23.67 -29.28
CA TYR A 101 0.37 25.06 -28.80
C TYR A 101 -0.67 25.97 -29.47
N THR A 102 -1.17 25.60 -30.64
CA THR A 102 -2.31 26.29 -31.27
C THR A 102 -3.64 26.01 -30.56
N TRP A 103 -3.64 25.09 -29.59
CA TRP A 103 -4.78 24.69 -28.77
C TRP A 103 -4.55 24.88 -27.28
N SER A 104 -3.47 24.32 -26.73
CA SER A 104 -3.16 24.38 -25.30
C SER A 104 -1.71 24.02 -24.99
N ASN A 105 -1.29 24.33 -23.76
CA ASN A 105 0.00 23.87 -23.24
C ASN A 105 -0.05 22.43 -22.68
N LEU A 106 -1.03 21.61 -23.06
CA LEU A 106 -1.20 20.24 -22.51
C LEU A 106 0.06 19.38 -22.61
N GLY A 107 0.87 19.56 -23.66
CA GLY A 107 2.15 18.87 -23.82
C GLY A 107 3.19 19.22 -22.75
N ASP A 108 3.17 20.45 -22.22
CA ASP A 108 4.18 21.00 -21.30
C ASP A 108 3.66 21.22 -19.88
N ALA A 109 2.36 21.05 -19.64
CA ALA A 109 1.75 21.31 -18.34
C ALA A 109 2.14 20.26 -17.26
N ASP A 110 3.06 19.34 -17.54
CA ASP A 110 3.39 18.16 -16.72
C ASP A 110 2.18 17.23 -16.44
N VAL A 111 1.09 17.38 -17.22
CA VAL A 111 -0.17 16.63 -17.03
C VAL A 111 -0.29 15.44 -17.99
N LEU A 112 0.13 15.61 -19.25
CA LEU A 112 -0.13 14.63 -20.31
C LEU A 112 0.58 13.30 -20.07
N LEU A 113 1.86 13.35 -19.68
CA LEU A 113 2.67 12.14 -19.45
C LEU A 113 2.05 11.23 -18.38
N PRO A 114 1.82 11.69 -17.13
CA PRO A 114 1.21 10.85 -16.11
C PRO A 114 -0.22 10.42 -16.49
N THR A 115 -0.97 11.27 -17.21
CA THR A 115 -2.30 10.90 -17.73
C THR A 115 -2.23 9.70 -18.65
N VAL A 116 -1.35 9.74 -19.66
CA VAL A 116 -1.17 8.65 -20.63
C VAL A 116 -0.66 7.39 -19.94
N GLN A 117 0.34 7.51 -19.05
CA GLN A 117 0.86 6.37 -18.29
C GLN A 117 -0.24 5.69 -17.46
N ARG A 118 -1.03 6.47 -16.72
CA ARG A 118 -2.14 5.93 -15.90
C ARG A 118 -3.25 5.30 -16.75
N ILE A 119 -3.53 5.86 -17.92
CA ILE A 119 -4.48 5.29 -18.88
C ILE A 119 -3.96 3.98 -19.47
N ILE A 120 -2.66 3.88 -19.76
CA ILE A 120 -2.02 2.64 -20.19
C ILE A 120 -2.12 1.60 -19.08
N THR A 121 -1.71 1.94 -17.84
CA THR A 121 -1.83 1.03 -16.68
C THR A 121 -3.26 0.54 -16.51
N ALA A 122 -4.25 1.44 -16.49
CA ALA A 122 -5.66 1.07 -16.39
C ALA A 122 -6.15 0.20 -17.55
N GLY A 123 -5.56 0.35 -18.75
CA GLY A 123 -5.81 -0.51 -19.88
C GLY A 123 -5.16 -1.90 -19.73
N THR A 124 -3.94 -1.96 -19.21
CA THR A 124 -3.18 -3.18 -18.96
C THR A 124 -3.82 -4.02 -17.87
N ASP A 125 -4.25 -3.41 -16.77
CA ASP A 125 -4.92 -4.10 -15.64
C ASP A 125 -6.09 -4.98 -16.10
N ARG A 126 -6.80 -4.57 -17.17
CA ARG A 126 -7.90 -5.35 -17.76
C ARG A 126 -7.42 -6.64 -18.44
N PHE A 127 -6.30 -6.59 -19.16
CA PHE A 127 -5.74 -7.77 -19.83
C PHE A 127 -5.04 -8.69 -18.82
N ASP A 128 -4.41 -8.07 -17.83
CA ASP A 128 -3.70 -8.75 -16.76
C ASP A 128 -4.67 -9.46 -15.81
N ALA A 129 -5.86 -8.94 -15.51
CA ALA A 129 -6.82 -9.59 -14.59
C ALA A 129 -7.26 -11.02 -14.97
N SER A 130 -7.00 -11.47 -16.21
CA SER A 130 -7.24 -12.87 -16.61
C SER A 130 -6.09 -13.81 -16.24
N TYR A 131 -4.89 -13.28 -16.01
CA TYR A 131 -3.65 -14.02 -15.79
C TYR A 131 -2.87 -13.59 -14.54
N LEU A 132 -3.22 -12.47 -13.92
CA LEU A 132 -2.60 -11.91 -12.73
C LEU A 132 -3.66 -11.71 -11.65
N ALA A 133 -3.29 -11.97 -10.41
CA ALA A 133 -4.10 -11.62 -9.25
C ALA A 133 -3.18 -11.16 -8.10
N THR A 134 -3.77 -10.52 -7.09
CA THR A 134 -3.06 -10.19 -5.86
C THR A 134 -3.44 -11.19 -4.77
N VAL A 135 -2.48 -11.60 -3.96
CA VAL A 135 -2.70 -12.44 -2.78
C VAL A 135 -3.87 -11.89 -1.94
N GLY A 136 -4.73 -12.78 -1.46
CA GLY A 136 -5.87 -12.42 -0.60
C GLY A 136 -7.09 -11.80 -1.30
N THR A 137 -7.02 -11.54 -2.61
CA THR A 137 -8.18 -11.05 -3.38
C THR A 137 -9.09 -12.19 -3.86
N ASP A 138 -10.37 -11.90 -4.13
CA ASP A 138 -11.32 -12.87 -4.71
C ASP A 138 -10.82 -13.43 -6.06
N ALA A 139 -10.12 -12.63 -6.86
CA ALA A 139 -9.55 -13.05 -8.13
C ALA A 139 -8.49 -14.15 -7.98
N ALA A 140 -7.80 -14.19 -6.83
CA ALA A 140 -6.80 -15.19 -6.49
C ALA A 140 -7.42 -16.48 -5.92
N GLN A 141 -8.72 -16.50 -5.61
CA GLN A 141 -9.39 -17.67 -5.03
C GLN A 141 -9.91 -18.63 -6.13
N PRO A 142 -9.87 -19.95 -5.89
CA PRO A 142 -10.54 -20.90 -6.75
C PRO A 142 -12.05 -20.70 -6.69
N LEU A 143 -12.73 -20.83 -7.84
CA LEU A 143 -14.18 -20.84 -7.89
C LEU A 143 -14.73 -22.14 -7.27
N VAL A 144 -16.04 -22.18 -7.01
CA VAL A 144 -16.70 -23.37 -6.45
C VAL A 144 -16.47 -24.56 -7.37
N GLY A 145 -15.79 -25.59 -6.84
CA GLY A 145 -15.45 -26.81 -7.58
C GLY A 145 -14.11 -26.77 -8.32
N GLU A 146 -13.39 -25.64 -8.34
CA GLU A 146 -12.03 -25.57 -8.87
C GLU A 146 -11.02 -26.09 -7.84
N SER A 147 -10.03 -26.84 -8.32
CA SER A 147 -8.85 -27.19 -7.54
C SER A 147 -7.75 -26.14 -7.76
N ARG A 148 -6.96 -25.88 -6.72
CA ARG A 148 -5.75 -25.06 -6.81
C ARG A 148 -4.51 -25.97 -6.85
N SER A 149 -3.63 -25.73 -7.81
CA SER A 149 -2.29 -26.33 -7.85
C SER A 149 -1.24 -25.28 -8.17
N ARG A 150 -0.09 -25.33 -7.49
CA ARG A 150 1.06 -24.48 -7.79
C ARG A 150 1.86 -25.07 -8.94
N ILE A 151 2.31 -24.23 -9.87
CA ILE A 151 2.98 -24.63 -11.10
C ILE A 151 4.46 -24.22 -11.11
N ASP A 152 4.82 -23.14 -10.42
CA ASP A 152 6.23 -22.76 -10.25
C ASP A 152 6.96 -23.63 -9.22
N ASP A 153 8.29 -23.56 -9.25
CA ASP A 153 9.23 -24.22 -8.34
C ASP A 153 9.92 -23.24 -7.37
N TYR A 154 9.37 -22.04 -7.17
CA TYR A 154 9.98 -20.99 -6.36
C TYR A 154 9.66 -21.15 -4.87
N GLY A 155 10.69 -21.16 -4.02
CA GLY A 155 10.52 -21.25 -2.57
C GLY A 155 10.07 -22.64 -2.08
N THR A 156 9.67 -22.73 -0.82
CA THR A 156 9.14 -23.98 -0.23
C THR A 156 7.66 -23.77 0.04
N PRO A 157 6.75 -24.46 -0.68
CA PRO A 157 5.32 -24.30 -0.49
C PRO A 157 4.89 -24.73 0.91
N ASP A 158 4.03 -23.94 1.56
CA ASP A 158 3.34 -24.26 2.79
C ASP A 158 1.87 -24.64 2.50
N PRO A 159 1.50 -25.93 2.59
CA PRO A 159 0.13 -26.39 2.36
C PRO A 159 -0.91 -25.74 3.27
N SER A 160 -0.52 -25.23 4.44
CA SER A 160 -1.42 -24.58 5.38
C SER A 160 -1.69 -23.11 5.02
N ASN A 161 -0.79 -22.49 4.25
CA ASN A 161 -0.84 -21.06 3.92
C ASN A 161 -1.04 -20.79 2.42
N VAL A 162 -1.36 -21.80 1.63
CA VAL A 162 -1.44 -21.69 0.16
C VAL A 162 -2.29 -20.50 -0.28
N ALA A 163 -3.41 -20.23 0.40
CA ALA A 163 -4.32 -19.09 0.14
C ALA A 163 -3.60 -17.73 0.07
N TYR A 164 -2.49 -17.58 0.80
CA TYR A 164 -1.74 -16.36 1.00
C TYR A 164 -0.32 -16.38 0.41
N GLU A 165 -0.02 -17.34 -0.47
CA GLU A 165 1.27 -17.41 -1.15
C GLU A 165 1.24 -16.69 -2.51
N SER A 166 2.33 -15.98 -2.82
CA SER A 166 2.62 -15.54 -4.18
C SER A 166 3.23 -16.68 -5.00
N GLY A 167 2.99 -16.67 -6.31
CA GLY A 167 3.44 -17.72 -7.22
C GLY A 167 2.55 -17.87 -8.44
N ILE A 168 2.89 -18.81 -9.32
CA ILE A 168 2.11 -19.20 -10.48
C ILE A 168 1.24 -20.40 -10.11
N PHE A 169 -0.06 -20.21 -10.17
CA PHE A 169 -1.07 -21.20 -9.81
C PHE A 169 -1.96 -21.53 -10.99
N ARG A 170 -2.39 -22.79 -11.03
CA ARG A 170 -3.50 -23.25 -11.84
C ARG A 170 -4.73 -23.41 -10.95
N LEU A 171 -5.78 -22.66 -11.25
CA LEU A 171 -7.09 -22.74 -10.59
C LEU A 171 -8.08 -23.33 -11.60
N GLY A 172 -8.38 -24.64 -11.49
CA GLY A 172 -9.09 -25.35 -12.55
C GLY A 172 -8.34 -25.25 -13.90
N ASP A 173 -8.97 -24.60 -14.89
CA ASP A 173 -8.36 -24.34 -16.21
C ASP A 173 -7.63 -22.99 -16.31
N ARG A 174 -7.73 -22.14 -15.29
CA ARG A 174 -7.13 -20.79 -15.28
C ARG A 174 -5.68 -20.87 -14.83
N LEU A 175 -4.78 -20.23 -15.57
CA LEU A 175 -3.39 -20.05 -15.16
C LEU A 175 -3.19 -18.60 -14.68
N LEU A 176 -2.81 -18.43 -13.42
CA LEU A 176 -2.67 -17.13 -12.77
C LEU A 176 -1.29 -16.98 -12.13
N ALA A 177 -0.64 -15.84 -12.31
CA ALA A 177 0.45 -15.39 -11.46
C ALA A 177 -0.13 -14.50 -10.34
N ILE A 178 -0.06 -15.01 -9.12
CA ILE A 178 -0.55 -14.36 -7.91
C ILE A 178 0.63 -13.62 -7.28
N ASN A 179 0.53 -12.29 -7.20
CA ASN A 179 1.57 -11.42 -6.68
C ASN A 179 1.26 -10.97 -5.25
N ARG A 180 2.30 -10.79 -4.45
CA ARG A 180 2.21 -10.10 -3.16
C ARG A 180 1.91 -8.61 -3.41
N PRO A 181 0.95 -7.99 -2.69
CA PRO A 181 0.72 -6.55 -2.82
C PRO A 181 1.97 -5.76 -2.44
N ALA A 182 2.26 -4.68 -3.16
CA ALA A 182 3.43 -3.83 -2.90
C ALA A 182 3.42 -3.21 -1.50
N GLN A 183 2.24 -3.08 -0.89
CA GLN A 183 2.09 -2.61 0.48
C GLN A 183 2.69 -3.58 1.51
N GLU A 184 2.70 -4.89 1.25
CA GLU A 184 3.37 -5.87 2.14
C GLU A 184 4.90 -5.78 2.07
N ASP A 185 5.45 -5.23 0.98
CA ASP A 185 6.88 -4.93 0.88
C ASP A 185 7.26 -3.62 1.57
N ASN A 186 6.27 -2.83 2.00
CA ASN A 186 6.52 -1.60 2.73
C ASN A 186 6.77 -1.92 4.21
N LEU A 187 7.97 -1.60 4.68
CA LEU A 187 8.34 -1.67 6.09
C LEU A 187 7.77 -0.46 6.83
N GLU A 188 6.46 -0.27 6.80
CA GLU A 188 5.83 0.80 7.56
C GLU A 188 6.07 0.58 9.06
N ILE A 189 6.90 1.44 9.64
CA ILE A 189 7.19 1.41 11.08
C ILE A 189 6.17 2.30 11.76
N LEU A 190 5.21 1.68 12.44
CA LEU A 190 4.24 2.40 13.27
C LEU A 190 4.95 3.04 14.47
N SER A 191 4.60 4.30 14.75
CA SER A 191 4.94 4.94 16.02
C SER A 191 4.15 4.29 17.16
N ARG A 192 4.58 4.54 18.39
CA ARG A 192 3.89 3.99 19.58
C ARG A 192 2.46 4.49 19.69
N GLU A 193 2.24 5.76 19.38
CA GLU A 193 0.92 6.39 19.39
C GLU A 193 0.00 5.76 18.34
N GLN A 194 0.53 5.46 17.14
CA GLN A 194 -0.20 4.77 16.10
C GLN A 194 -0.52 3.32 16.49
N LEU A 195 0.40 2.65 17.18
CA LEU A 195 0.20 1.29 17.69
C LEU A 195 -0.85 1.24 18.80
N ASP A 196 -0.81 2.18 19.74
CA ASP A 196 -1.82 2.33 20.80
C ASP A 196 -3.22 2.54 20.22
N GLN A 197 -3.32 3.33 19.15
CA GLN A 197 -4.59 3.53 18.44
C GLN A 197 -5.03 2.29 17.66
N ALA A 198 -4.11 1.63 16.95
CA ALA A 198 -4.43 0.47 16.11
C ALA A 198 -4.85 -0.76 16.93
N LEU A 199 -4.27 -0.89 18.13
CA LEU A 199 -4.51 -2.00 19.06
C LEU A 199 -5.41 -1.60 20.23
N ASP A 200 -6.16 -0.50 20.11
CA ASP A 200 -7.08 -0.04 21.15
C ASP A 200 -8.08 -1.15 21.53
N GLY A 201 -8.28 -1.34 22.83
CA GLY A 201 -9.08 -2.44 23.37
C GLY A 201 -8.39 -3.81 23.38
N THR A 202 -7.14 -3.93 22.94
CA THR A 202 -6.35 -5.17 23.07
C THR A 202 -5.22 -5.00 24.08
N ASN A 203 -4.94 -6.05 24.86
CA ASN A 203 -3.77 -6.07 25.74
C ASN A 203 -2.55 -6.45 24.90
N TYR A 204 -1.64 -5.50 24.70
CA TYR A 204 -0.37 -5.75 24.01
C TYR A 204 0.82 -5.24 24.84
N SER A 205 1.99 -5.85 24.66
CA SER A 205 3.23 -5.45 25.32
C SER A 205 4.38 -5.51 24.31
N LEU A 206 5.24 -4.49 24.31
CA LEU A 206 6.43 -4.49 23.45
C LEU A 206 7.58 -5.28 24.09
N PHE A 207 8.41 -5.92 23.27
CA PHE A 207 9.55 -6.70 23.76
C PHE A 207 10.53 -5.86 24.59
N ASP A 208 10.71 -4.59 24.23
CA ASP A 208 11.55 -3.63 24.98
C ASP A 208 10.96 -3.26 26.36
N GLN A 209 9.66 -3.42 26.55
CA GLN A 209 8.98 -3.18 27.84
C GLN A 209 9.06 -4.40 28.76
N ALA A 210 9.21 -5.62 28.22
CA ALA A 210 9.36 -6.83 29.03
C ALA A 210 10.60 -6.77 29.95
N GLY A 211 11.59 -5.92 29.62
CA GLY A 211 12.78 -5.68 30.44
C GLY A 211 12.71 -4.43 31.34
N GLN A 212 11.91 -3.42 31.02
CA GLN A 212 11.91 -2.12 31.70
C GLN A 212 10.71 -1.96 32.65
N ALA A 213 11.04 -1.97 33.94
CA ALA A 213 10.28 -1.56 35.13
C ALA A 213 8.76 -1.25 35.02
N ASN A 214 7.99 -1.96 35.86
CA ASN A 214 6.61 -1.72 36.33
C ASN A 214 5.46 -2.56 35.75
N ASP A 215 5.74 -3.72 35.15
CA ASP A 215 4.69 -4.74 34.96
C ASP A 215 4.63 -5.68 36.18
N PRO A 216 3.51 -5.78 36.93
CA PRO A 216 3.34 -6.72 38.05
C PRO A 216 3.15 -8.15 37.51
N SER A 217 4.10 -8.63 36.72
CA SER A 217 4.13 -10.05 36.38
C SER A 217 4.52 -10.83 37.63
N LEU A 218 3.59 -11.66 38.10
CA LEU A 218 3.73 -12.62 39.21
C LEU A 218 5.06 -13.43 39.13
N SER A 219 5.53 -13.64 37.90
CA SER A 219 6.79 -14.29 37.55
C SER A 219 8.04 -13.60 38.12
N LYS A 220 8.05 -12.25 38.21
CA LYS A 220 9.24 -11.49 38.63
C LYS A 220 9.49 -11.60 40.14
N ASP A 221 8.42 -11.62 40.93
CA ASP A 221 8.52 -11.76 42.40
C ASP A 221 8.89 -13.18 42.82
N VAL A 222 8.32 -14.19 42.16
CA VAL A 222 8.71 -15.60 42.37
C VAL A 222 10.19 -15.82 42.02
N TRP A 223 10.65 -15.22 40.91
CA TRP A 223 12.05 -15.35 40.50
C TRP A 223 13.02 -14.68 41.47
N ARG A 224 12.68 -13.52 42.03
CA ARG A 224 13.48 -12.85 43.06
C ARG A 224 13.55 -13.69 44.34
N ALA A 225 12.43 -14.23 44.80
CA ALA A 225 12.40 -15.10 45.97
C ALA A 225 13.25 -16.37 45.74
N PHE A 226 13.18 -16.95 44.54
CA PHE A 226 14.00 -18.10 44.16
C PHE A 226 15.49 -17.78 44.15
N LEU A 227 15.90 -16.64 43.58
CA LEU A 227 17.30 -16.18 43.60
C LEU A 227 17.82 -15.98 45.02
N VAL A 228 17.02 -15.39 45.91
CA VAL A 228 17.38 -15.24 47.32
C VAL A 228 17.52 -16.60 48.00
N ALA A 229 16.63 -17.55 47.72
CA ALA A 229 16.73 -18.90 48.26
C ALA A 229 18.01 -19.63 47.79
N VAL A 230 18.35 -19.53 46.51
CA VAL A 230 19.59 -20.10 45.95
C VAL A 230 20.82 -19.46 46.58
N LEU A 231 20.82 -18.12 46.76
CA LEU A 231 21.92 -17.42 47.42
C LEU A 231 22.11 -17.90 48.87
N LEU A 232 21.03 -18.07 49.62
CA LEU A 232 21.09 -18.59 50.99
C LEU A 232 21.64 -20.02 51.05
N LEU A 233 21.26 -20.88 50.10
CA LEU A 233 21.79 -22.23 50.00
C LEU A 233 23.29 -22.24 49.70
N LEU A 234 23.75 -21.36 48.80
CA LEU A 234 25.19 -21.22 48.48
C LEU A 234 26.00 -20.70 49.68
N ILE A 235 25.49 -19.71 50.41
CA ILE A 235 26.15 -19.21 51.63
C ILE A 235 26.21 -20.31 52.70
N SER A 236 25.12 -21.07 52.86
CA SER A 236 25.07 -22.18 53.83
C SER A 236 26.09 -23.27 53.50
N GLU A 237 26.19 -23.63 52.22
CA GLU A 237 27.19 -24.58 51.73
C GLU A 237 28.62 -24.07 51.95
N ALA A 238 28.89 -22.80 51.64
CA ALA A 238 30.18 -22.17 51.91
C ALA A 238 30.57 -22.19 53.41
N ILE A 239 29.61 -21.96 54.32
CA ILE A 239 29.84 -22.03 55.76
C ILE A 239 30.10 -23.48 56.22
N LEU A 240 29.37 -24.45 55.67
CA LEU A 240 29.57 -25.88 55.95
C LEU A 240 30.93 -26.39 55.45
N CYS A 241 31.43 -25.81 54.36
CA CYS A 241 32.74 -26.11 53.79
C CYS A 241 33.92 -25.43 54.52
N LEU A 242 33.67 -24.61 55.55
CA LEU A 242 34.77 -24.03 56.36
C LEU A 242 35.43 -25.10 57.25
N PRO A 243 36.76 -25.20 57.27
CA PRO A 243 37.46 -26.15 58.13
C PRO A 243 37.25 -25.80 59.62
N LYS A 244 36.97 -26.83 60.44
CA LYS A 244 36.76 -26.65 61.89
C LYS A 244 38.01 -26.06 62.54
N LYS A 245 37.82 -25.01 63.35
CA LYS A 245 38.90 -24.36 64.11
C LYS A 245 39.58 -25.39 65.03
N SER A 246 40.83 -25.74 64.75
CA SER A 246 41.63 -26.57 65.65
C SER A 246 42.00 -25.74 66.87
N THR A 247 41.42 -26.08 68.02
CA THR A 247 41.85 -25.53 69.31
C THR A 247 43.21 -26.15 69.63
N ALA A 248 44.28 -25.39 69.42
CA ALA A 248 45.61 -25.75 69.86
C ALA A 248 45.63 -25.86 71.38
N GLN A 249 45.53 -27.09 71.90
CA GLN A 249 45.66 -27.37 73.32
C GLN A 249 47.14 -27.63 73.62
N VAL A 250 47.81 -26.58 74.07
CA VAL A 250 49.11 -26.64 74.75
C VAL A 250 48.93 -27.48 76.02
N LEU A 251 49.70 -28.56 76.20
CA LEU A 251 49.96 -29.14 77.52
C LEU A 251 51.27 -29.96 77.53
N SER A 252 52.16 -29.57 78.44
CA SER A 252 53.43 -30.17 78.80
C SER A 252 53.32 -31.62 79.29
N GLN A 253 54.32 -32.44 78.97
CA GLN A 253 54.79 -33.57 79.80
C GLN A 253 56.28 -33.79 79.50
N LYS A 254 57.21 -33.25 80.30
CA LYS A 254 57.83 -33.85 81.50
C LYS A 254 58.41 -35.27 81.32
N VAL A 255 59.74 -35.27 81.21
CA VAL A 255 60.80 -36.24 81.55
C VAL A 255 60.45 -37.37 82.53
N THR A 256 60.90 -38.59 82.20
CA THR A 256 61.61 -39.61 83.04
C THR A 256 61.86 -40.84 82.15
N ALA A 257 62.95 -41.62 82.21
CA ALA A 257 64.25 -41.62 82.88
C ALA A 257 65.13 -42.61 82.09
#